data_AF-A0A0F9BAF0-F1
#
_entry.id   AF-A0A0F9BAF0-F1
#
_cell.length_a   1.000
_cell.length_b   1.000
_cell.length_c   1.000
_cell.angle_alpha   90.00
_cell.angle_beta   90.00
_cell.angle_gamma   90.00
#
_symmetry.space_group_name_H-M   'P 1'
#
loop_
_entity.id
_entity.type
_entity.pdbx_description
1 polymer ?
#
loop_
_entity_poly.entity_id
_entity_poly.type
_entity_poly.pdbx_seq_one_letter_code
_entity_poly.pdbx_strand_id
1 'polypeptide(L)'
;MKKVLLHTDHWGNGHAFDVSTSELEAAAFLALFQLFDGWKYYEHLEDEMRDLPLYTEDERNDTLREHKLVMEAREGFAEAAESLLISRIDAESEFWQIVQITDTDNTWVREI
;
A
#
# COMPACT_ATOMS: atom_id res chain seq x y z
N MET A 1 6.08 -14.42 -19.05
CA MET A 1 7.04 -14.04 -18.00
C MET A 1 6.25 -14.04 -16.71
N LYS A 2 6.61 -14.87 -15.72
CA LYS A 2 5.87 -14.94 -14.47
C LYS A 2 6.48 -13.93 -13.51
N LYS A 3 5.66 -13.01 -12.99
CA LYS A 3 6.05 -12.01 -12.00
C LYS A 3 5.26 -12.25 -10.72
N VAL A 4 5.91 -12.15 -9.57
CA VAL A 4 5.27 -12.39 -8.26
C VAL A 4 5.64 -11.27 -7.33
N LEU A 5 4.66 -10.67 -6.66
CA LEU A 5 4.81 -9.71 -5.58
C LEU A 5 4.84 -10.45 -4.25
N LEU A 6 5.91 -10.27 -3.47
CA LEU A 6 6.06 -10.85 -2.14
C LEU A 6 5.91 -9.78 -1.07
N HIS A 7 5.16 -10.09 -0.02
CA HIS A 7 4.94 -9.22 1.14
C HIS A 7 5.12 -10.03 2.43
N THR A 8 5.76 -9.45 3.44
CA THR A 8 5.78 -10.01 4.80
C THR A 8 5.31 -8.92 5.76
N ASP A 9 4.32 -9.24 6.61
CA ASP A 9 3.83 -8.31 7.62
C ASP A 9 4.72 -8.28 8.88
N HIS A 10 4.44 -7.35 9.79
CA HIS A 10 5.20 -7.19 11.04
C HIS A 10 5.08 -8.37 12.03
N TRP A 11 4.18 -9.33 11.78
CA TRP A 11 4.08 -10.59 12.53
C TRP A 11 4.84 -11.73 11.85
N GLY A 12 5.43 -11.49 10.68
CA GLY A 12 6.18 -12.48 9.90
C GLY A 12 5.29 -13.34 8.99
N ASN A 13 4.02 -12.97 8.75
CA ASN A 13 3.18 -13.67 7.80
C ASN A 13 3.53 -13.25 6.38
N GLY A 14 3.93 -14.25 5.57
CA GLY A 14 4.26 -14.06 4.17
C GLY A 14 3.04 -14.18 3.25
N HIS A 15 2.96 -13.29 2.27
CA HIS A 15 1.97 -13.27 1.21
C HIS A 15 2.67 -13.21 -0.16
N ALA A 16 2.10 -13.90 -1.14
CA ALA A 16 2.61 -13.93 -2.50
C ALA A 16 1.47 -13.76 -3.50
N PHE A 17 1.62 -12.81 -4.43
CA PHE A 17 0.61 -12.49 -5.44
C PHE A 17 1.21 -12.61 -6.83
N ASP A 18 0.51 -13.22 -7.77
CA ASP A 18 0.90 -13.18 -9.17
C ASP A 18 0.64 -11.76 -9.69
N VAL A 19 1.63 -11.15 -10.35
CA VAL A 19 1.57 -9.80 -10.96
C VAL A 19 2.06 -9.83 -12.40
N SER A 20 1.87 -10.97 -13.07
CA SER A 20 2.36 -11.20 -14.45
C SER A 20 1.62 -10.36 -15.51
N THR A 21 0.45 -9.83 -15.17
CA THR A 21 -0.33 -8.90 -16.01
C THR A 21 -0.76 -7.69 -15.19
N SER A 22 -1.11 -6.60 -15.86
CA SER A 22 -1.58 -5.38 -15.19
C SER A 22 -2.86 -5.61 -14.39
N GLU A 23 -3.75 -6.52 -14.84
CA GLU A 23 -4.96 -6.87 -14.08
C GLU A 23 -4.62 -7.64 -12.79
N LEU A 24 -3.65 -8.55 -12.86
CA LEU A 24 -3.19 -9.31 -11.69
C LEU A 24 -2.43 -8.42 -10.71
N GLU A 25 -1.62 -7.50 -11.21
CA GLU A 25 -0.92 -6.47 -10.42
C GLU A 25 -1.91 -5.55 -9.70
N ALA A 26 -2.92 -5.03 -10.40
CA ALA A 26 -3.97 -4.23 -9.80
C ALA A 26 -4.74 -5.00 -8.71
N ALA A 27 -5.08 -6.27 -8.98
CA ALA A 27 -5.73 -7.14 -7.99
C ALA A 27 -4.85 -7.40 -6.77
N ALA A 28 -3.54 -7.54 -6.95
CA ALA A 28 -2.58 -7.73 -5.86
C ALA A 28 -2.50 -6.50 -4.96
N PHE A 29 -2.44 -5.29 -5.51
CA PHE A 29 -2.42 -4.05 -4.72
C PHE A 29 -3.71 -3.86 -3.91
N LEU A 30 -4.87 -4.14 -4.49
CA LEU A 30 -6.14 -4.08 -3.77
C LEU A 30 -6.23 -5.14 -2.67
N ALA A 31 -5.78 -6.38 -2.95
CA ALA A 31 -5.77 -7.45 -1.96
C ALA A 31 -4.82 -7.14 -0.80
N LEU A 32 -3.65 -6.59 -1.11
CA LEU A 32 -2.72 -6.07 -0.10
C LEU A 32 -3.40 -4.98 0.70
N PHE A 33 -3.90 -3.91 0.07
CA PHE A 33 -4.63 -2.83 0.74
C PHE A 33 -5.71 -3.36 1.70
N GLN A 34 -6.52 -4.35 1.31
CA GLN A 34 -7.53 -4.94 2.18
C GLN A 34 -6.97 -5.66 3.42
N LEU A 35 -5.78 -6.28 3.31
CA LEU A 35 -5.08 -6.83 4.47
C LEU A 35 -4.68 -5.71 5.46
N PHE A 36 -4.44 -4.49 4.96
CA PHE A 36 -4.15 -3.30 5.76
C PHE A 36 -5.38 -2.49 6.18
N ASP A 37 -6.47 -2.46 5.39
CA ASP A 37 -7.69 -1.66 5.65
C ASP A 37 -8.40 -2.12 6.94
N GLY A 38 -8.13 -3.35 7.38
CA GLY A 38 -8.52 -3.85 8.69
C GLY A 38 -7.68 -3.34 9.87
N TRP A 39 -6.68 -2.47 9.65
CA TRP A 39 -5.77 -1.98 10.68
C TRP A 39 -6.16 -0.59 11.16
N LYS A 40 -5.89 -0.35 12.45
CA LYS A 40 -6.15 0.91 13.18
C LYS A 40 -5.53 2.17 12.55
N TYR A 41 -4.65 2.04 11.56
CA TYR A 41 -4.02 3.18 10.91
C TYR A 41 -5.04 4.08 10.20
N TYR A 42 -5.94 3.49 9.40
CA TYR A 42 -6.97 4.28 8.71
C TYR A 42 -8.06 4.77 9.65
N GLU A 43 -8.21 4.16 10.83
CA GLU A 43 -9.05 4.70 11.91
C GLU A 43 -8.46 6.02 12.45
N HIS A 44 -7.13 6.14 12.56
CA HIS A 44 -6.48 7.40 12.95
C HIS A 44 -6.68 8.51 11.93
N LEU A 45 -6.72 8.17 10.64
CA LEU A 45 -6.95 9.15 9.57
C LEU A 45 -8.31 9.85 9.71
N GLU A 46 -9.36 9.17 10.19
CA GLU A 46 -10.67 9.80 10.46
C GLU A 46 -10.60 10.80 11.63
N ASP A 47 -9.78 10.51 12.64
CA ASP A 47 -9.54 11.44 13.75
C ASP A 47 -8.66 12.62 13.31
N GLU A 48 -7.62 12.39 12.49
CA GLU A 48 -6.78 13.46 11.93
C GLU A 48 -7.59 14.40 11.02
N MET A 49 -8.55 13.87 10.26
CA MET A 49 -9.49 14.66 9.46
C MET A 49 -10.33 15.63 10.31
N ARG A 50 -10.58 15.32 11.59
CA ARG A 50 -11.27 16.21 12.54
C ARG A 50 -10.38 17.36 12.99
N ASP A 51 -9.08 17.10 13.12
CA ASP A 51 -8.08 18.02 13.65
C ASP A 51 -7.37 18.86 12.58
N LEU A 52 -7.72 18.70 11.28
CA LEU A 52 -7.21 19.51 10.16
C LEU A 52 -7.11 21.04 10.40
N PRO A 53 -8.00 21.70 11.17
CA PRO A 53 -7.85 23.12 11.47
C PRO A 53 -6.62 23.46 12.32
N LEU A 54 -6.06 22.48 13.04
CA LEU A 54 -4.88 22.61 13.90
C LEU A 54 -3.56 22.36 13.14
N TYR A 55 -3.63 21.80 11.94
CA TYR A 55 -2.48 21.42 11.13
C TYR A 55 -1.93 22.61 10.33
N THR A 56 -0.63 22.56 10.03
CA THR A 56 -0.04 23.41 9.00
C THR A 56 -0.67 23.14 7.63
N GLU A 57 -0.43 24.04 6.67
CA GLU A 57 -1.00 23.88 5.33
C GLU A 57 -0.51 22.60 4.64
N ASP A 58 0.77 22.26 4.80
CA ASP A 58 1.36 21.06 4.22
C ASP A 58 0.78 19.79 4.86
N GLU A 59 0.76 19.69 6.18
CA GLU A 59 0.17 18.56 6.92
C GLU A 59 -1.31 18.34 6.56
N ARG A 60 -2.08 19.42 6.42
CA ARG A 60 -3.48 19.35 6.00
C ARG A 60 -3.61 18.82 4.58
N ASN A 61 -2.78 19.29 3.65
CA ASN A 61 -2.83 18.83 2.26
C ASN A 61 -2.45 17.34 2.16
N ASP A 62 -1.48 16.88 2.93
CA ASP A 62 -1.07 15.48 2.99
C ASP A 62 -2.19 14.61 3.59
N THR A 63 -2.80 15.02 4.69
CA THR A 63 -3.93 14.29 5.31
C THR A 63 -5.11 14.17 4.36
N LEU A 64 -5.46 15.25 3.64
CA LEU A 64 -6.53 15.25 2.64
C LEU A 64 -6.19 14.34 1.45
N ARG A 65 -4.94 14.34 1.00
CA ARG A 65 -4.46 13.45 -0.08
C ARG A 65 -4.59 11.99 0.35
N GLU A 66 -4.10 11.64 1.53
CA GLU A 66 -4.18 10.27 2.05
C GLU A 66 -5.63 9.82 2.23
N HIS A 67 -6.49 10.66 2.82
CA HIS A 67 -7.90 10.34 2.98
C HIS A 67 -8.60 10.08 1.65
N LYS A 68 -8.30 10.90 0.62
CA LYS A 68 -8.82 10.67 -0.72
C LYS A 68 -8.38 9.31 -1.27
N LEU A 69 -7.08 8.99 -1.18
CA LEU A 69 -6.55 7.72 -1.67
C LEU A 69 -7.18 6.52 -0.96
N VAL A 70 -7.46 6.62 0.34
CA VAL A 70 -8.12 5.55 1.09
C VAL A 70 -9.54 5.31 0.58
N MET A 71 -10.31 6.38 0.37
CA MET A 71 -11.66 6.27 -0.18
C MET A 71 -11.66 5.65 -1.57
N GLU A 72 -10.73 6.08 -2.43
CA GLU A 72 -10.57 5.51 -3.78
C GLU A 72 -10.15 4.02 -3.71
N ALA A 73 -9.20 3.66 -2.86
CA ALA A 73 -8.80 2.26 -2.70
C ALA A 73 -9.95 1.37 -2.20
N ARG A 74 -10.78 1.87 -1.27
CA ARG A 74 -12.01 1.18 -0.80
C ARG A 74 -13.05 1.00 -1.90
N GLU A 75 -13.12 1.92 -2.84
CA GLU A 75 -13.97 1.80 -4.04
C GLU A 75 -13.38 0.87 -5.11
N GLY A 76 -12.17 0.35 -4.90
CA GLY A 76 -11.51 -0.61 -5.79
C GLY A 76 -10.55 0.03 -6.80
N PHE A 77 -10.12 1.28 -6.59
CA PHE A 77 -9.11 1.91 -7.44
C PHE A 77 -7.71 1.43 -7.04
N ALA A 78 -7.13 0.54 -7.87
CA ALA A 78 -5.84 -0.09 -7.57
C ALA A 78 -4.65 0.89 -7.54
N GLU A 79 -4.65 1.95 -8.36
CA GLU A 79 -3.61 2.98 -8.34
C GLU A 79 -3.56 3.74 -7.01
N ALA A 80 -4.72 3.94 -6.37
CA ALA A 80 -4.79 4.56 -5.06
C ALA A 80 -4.25 3.62 -3.97
N ALA A 81 -4.56 2.32 -4.06
CA ALA A 81 -4.00 1.29 -3.19
C ALA A 81 -2.47 1.21 -3.32
N GLU A 82 -1.94 1.18 -4.54
CA GLU A 82 -0.50 1.21 -4.81
C GLU A 82 0.17 2.45 -4.17
N SER A 83 -0.40 3.63 -4.39
CA SER A 83 0.15 4.89 -3.86
C SER A 83 0.23 4.92 -2.33
N LEU A 84 -0.79 4.38 -1.65
CA LEU A 84 -0.80 4.23 -0.20
C LEU A 84 0.27 3.23 0.26
N LEU A 85 0.37 2.08 -0.40
CA LEU A 85 1.34 1.05 -0.05
C LEU A 85 2.78 1.57 -0.17
N ILE A 86 3.11 2.27 -1.26
CA ILE A 86 4.44 2.89 -1.46
C ILE A 86 4.75 3.88 -0.32
N SER A 87 3.82 4.78 0.00
CA SER A 87 4.02 5.79 1.04
C SER A 87 4.28 5.14 2.42
N ARG A 88 3.73 3.94 2.65
CA ARG A 88 3.88 3.21 3.92
C ARG A 88 5.18 2.43 3.99
N ILE A 89 5.64 1.86 2.88
CA ILE A 89 6.99 1.26 2.79
C ILE A 89 8.03 2.30 3.20
N ASP A 90 7.93 3.53 2.67
CA ASP A 90 8.85 4.61 3.00
C ASP A 90 8.80 4.97 4.50
N ALA A 91 7.59 5.10 5.07
CA ALA A 91 7.40 5.52 6.46
C ALA A 91 7.78 4.44 7.49
N GLU A 92 7.65 3.18 7.15
CA GLU A 92 7.76 2.06 8.09
C GLU A 92 8.72 0.97 7.56
N SER A 93 9.72 1.37 6.79
CA SER A 93 10.74 0.51 6.16
C SER A 93 11.41 -0.53 7.07
N GLU A 94 11.37 -0.34 8.40
CA GLU A 94 11.86 -1.31 9.40
C GLU A 94 10.90 -2.50 9.64
N PHE A 95 9.62 -2.36 9.29
CA PHE A 95 8.55 -3.34 9.50
C PHE A 95 8.03 -3.96 8.20
N TRP A 96 8.38 -3.37 7.06
CA TRP A 96 7.89 -3.79 5.75
C TRP A 96 9.00 -4.27 4.85
N GLN A 97 8.68 -5.36 4.17
CA GLN A 97 9.48 -5.86 3.10
C GLN A 97 8.51 -6.28 1.98
N ILE A 98 8.32 -5.39 1.00
CA ILE A 98 7.81 -5.80 -0.31
C ILE A 98 9.00 -6.36 -1.06
N VAL A 99 9.27 -7.64 -0.84
CA VAL A 99 10.60 -8.21 -1.07
C VAL A 99 10.93 -8.32 -2.55
N GLN A 100 9.97 -8.49 -3.45
CA GLN A 100 10.34 -9.00 -4.76
C GLN A 100 9.24 -8.87 -5.79
N ILE A 101 9.65 -8.41 -6.98
CA ILE A 101 9.10 -8.88 -8.26
C ILE A 101 10.17 -9.79 -8.88
N THR A 102 10.00 -11.11 -8.78
CA THR A 102 10.90 -12.09 -9.44
C THR A 102 10.38 -12.46 -10.81
N ASP A 103 11.23 -12.45 -11.83
CA ASP A 103 11.04 -13.33 -12.98
C ASP A 103 11.39 -14.77 -12.58
N THR A 104 10.74 -15.77 -13.17
CA THR A 104 11.07 -17.19 -12.97
C THR A 104 12.50 -17.57 -13.36
N ASP A 105 13.23 -16.65 -14.00
CA ASP A 105 14.66 -16.76 -14.31
C ASP A 105 15.58 -16.19 -13.20
N ASN A 106 15.05 -15.94 -11.98
CA ASN A 106 15.78 -15.40 -10.82
C ASN A 106 16.44 -14.02 -11.05
N THR A 107 15.96 -13.26 -12.03
CA THR A 107 16.48 -11.91 -12.32
C THR A 107 15.60 -10.86 -11.62
N TRP A 108 16.24 -9.96 -10.87
CA TRP A 108 15.62 -8.91 -10.07
C TRP A 108 15.05 -7.79 -10.95
N VAL A 109 13.79 -7.41 -10.74
CA VAL A 109 13.11 -6.45 -11.62
C VAL A 109 12.85 -5.10 -10.94
N ARG A 110 12.53 -5.06 -9.64
CA ARG A 110 12.29 -3.81 -8.89
C ARG A 110 12.16 -4.05 -7.39
N GLU A 111 12.73 -3.15 -6.59
CA GLU A 111 12.36 -2.90 -5.19
C GLU A 111 11.35 -1.75 -5.25
N ILE A 112 10.12 -1.96 -4.72
CA ILE A 112 9.04 -0.97 -4.77
C ILE A 112 9.22 -0.01 -3.60
#